data_AF-A0A1F7IDB6-F1
#
_entry.id   AF-A0A1F7IDB6-F1
#
_cell.length_a   1.000
_cell.length_b   1.000
_cell.length_c   1.000
_cell.angle_alpha   90.00
_cell.angle_beta   90.00
_cell.angle_gamma   90.00
#
_symmetry.space_group_name_H-M   'P 1'
#
loop_
_entity.id
_entity.type
_entity.pdbx_description
1 polymer ?
#
loop_
_entity_poly.entity_id
_entity_poly.type
_entity_poly.pdbx_seq_one_letter_code
_entity_poly.pdbx_strand_id
1 'polypeptide(L)' 'MQTQTVKTTVEINPDLLYMAKIKALKENKSLKEIINESLKKELGIKTKIKKTKPVQIGGYNLGGIKGSLRREDIYENF' A
#
# COMPACT_ATOMS: atom_id res chain seq x y z
N MET A 1 -9.41 -13.21 19.79
CA MET A 1 -8.22 -13.46 20.64
C MET A 1 -7.84 -12.15 21.31
N GLN A 2 -7.79 -12.14 22.64
CA GLN A 2 -7.46 -10.95 23.42
C GLN A 2 -5.96 -10.63 23.22
N THR A 3 -5.63 -9.41 22.82
CA THR A 3 -4.24 -9.00 22.58
C THR A 3 -3.51 -8.82 23.91
N GLN A 4 -2.75 -9.83 24.33
CA GLN A 4 -1.87 -9.72 25.48
C GLN A 4 -0.65 -8.86 25.13
N THR A 5 -0.37 -7.84 25.93
CA THR A 5 0.83 -7.00 25.77
C THR A 5 1.92 -7.51 26.70
N VAL A 6 3.04 -7.95 26.13
CA VAL A 6 4.23 -8.37 26.90
C VAL A 6 5.19 -7.17 27.00
N LYS A 7 5.66 -6.86 28.22
CA LYS A 7 6.67 -5.83 28.47
C LYS A 7 7.97 -6.53 28.84
N THR A 8 9.05 -6.17 28.14
CA THR A 8 10.38 -6.75 28.35
C THR A 8 11.40 -5.62 28.49
N THR A 9 12.33 -5.77 29.43
CA THR A 9 13.51 -4.92 29.55
C THR A 9 14.64 -5.59 28.77
N VAL A 10 15.33 -4.83 27.93
CA VAL A 10 16.44 -5.31 27.09
C VAL A 10 17.59 -4.33 27.18
N GLU A 11 18.81 -4.84 27.16
CA GLU A 11 20.01 -4.02 27.06
C GLU A 11 20.27 -3.67 25.59
N ILE A 12 20.46 -2.39 25.31
CA ILE A 12 20.69 -1.86 23.96
C ILE A 12 21.88 -0.92 24.03
N ASN A 13 22.75 -0.97 23.02
CA ASN A 13 23.83 -0.02 22.88
C ASN A 13 23.26 1.43 22.84
N PRO A 14 23.79 2.37 23.66
CA PRO A 14 23.26 3.73 23.75
C PRO A 14 23.24 4.49 22.41
N ASP A 15 24.23 4.26 21.55
CA ASP A 15 24.31 4.92 20.24
C ASP A 15 23.19 4.45 19.31
N LEU A 16 22.89 3.14 19.33
CA LEU A 16 21.78 2.57 18.57
C LEU A 16 20.43 3.08 19.08
N LEU A 17 20.26 3.22 20.40
CA LEU A 17 19.05 3.80 20.98
C LEU A 17 18.84 5.25 20.52
N TYR A 18 19.91 6.04 20.48
CA TYR A 18 19.86 7.42 20.01
C TYR A 18 19.46 7.50 18.53
N MET A 19 20.11 6.70 17.67
CA MET A 19 19.76 6.62 16.24
C MET A 19 18.31 6.17 16.03
N ALA A 20 17.83 5.21 16.81
CA ALA A 20 16.46 4.73 16.75
C ALA A 20 15.45 5.84 17.13
N LYS A 21 15.75 6.65 18.15
CA LYS A 21 14.93 7.81 18.52
C LYS A 21 14.88 8.87 17.41
N ILE A 22 16.00 9.17 16.78
CA ILE A 22 16.02 10.11 15.63
C ILE A 22 15.15 9.58 14.50
N LYS A 23 15.24 8.28 14.20
CA LYS A 23 14.43 7.64 13.17
C LYS A 23 12.93 7.71 13.51
N ALA A 24 12.57 7.50 14.78
CA ALA A 24 11.20 7.62 15.28
C ALA A 24 10.61 9.01 15.01
N LEU A 25 11.39 10.05 15.31
CA LEU A 25 11.00 11.43 15.04
C LEU A 25 10.86 11.70 13.53
N LYS A 26 11.81 11.24 12.71
CA LYS A 26 11.76 11.44 11.25
C LYS A 26 10.54 10.77 10.60
N GLU A 27 10.15 9.60 11.07
CA GLU A 27 9.02 8.83 10.52
C GLU A 27 7.67 9.16 11.17
N ASN A 28 7.63 10.09 12.15
CA ASN A 28 6.44 10.36 12.99
C ASN A 28 5.86 9.08 13.62
N LYS A 29 6.73 8.16 14.05
CA LYS A 29 6.38 6.89 14.68
C LYS A 29 6.87 6.85 16.12
N SER A 30 6.25 6.00 16.92
CA SER A 30 6.76 5.67 18.25
C SER A 30 7.98 4.73 18.16
N LEU A 31 8.85 4.79 19.17
CA LEU A 31 9.99 3.86 19.28
C LEU A 31 9.52 2.39 19.30
N LYS A 32 8.38 2.13 19.94
CA LYS A 32 7.73 0.81 19.97
C LYS A 32 7.41 0.29 18.57
N GLU A 33 6.89 1.14 17.69
CA GLU A 33 6.56 0.76 16.32
C GLU A 33 7.80 0.44 15.52
N ILE A 34 8.87 1.24 15.63
CA ILE A 34 10.14 0.97 14.95
C ILE A 34 10.76 -0.35 15.39
N ILE A 35 10.74 -0.64 16.69
CA ILE A 35 11.26 -1.91 17.22
C ILE A 35 10.44 -3.08 16.66
N ASN A 36 9.11 -2.97 16.71
CA ASN A 36 8.23 -4.01 16.18
C ASN A 36 8.36 -4.22 14.67
N GLU A 37 8.52 -3.15 13.89
CA GLU A 37 8.74 -3.22 12.45
C GLU A 37 10.08 -3.90 12.13
N SER A 38 11.14 -3.54 12.85
CA SER A 38 12.47 -4.15 12.71
C SER A 38 12.42 -5.64 13.04
N LEU A 39 11.79 -6.01 14.17
CA LEU A 39 11.61 -7.41 14.56
C LEU A 39 10.80 -8.20 13.52
N LYS A 40 9.71 -7.63 13.00
CA LYS A 40 8.92 -8.28 11.94
C LYS A 40 9.75 -8.50 10.67
N LYS A 41 10.60 -7.54 10.32
CA LYS A 41 11.48 -7.63 9.15
C LYS A 41 12.52 -8.74 9.33
N GLU A 42 13.21 -8.79 10.47
CA GLU A 42 14.23 -9.81 10.77
C GLU A 42 13.62 -11.22 10.85
N LEU A 43 12.43 -11.35 11.44
CA LEU A 43 11.71 -12.63 11.53
C LEU A 43 11.02 -13.04 10.22
N GLY A 44 11.17 -12.26 9.14
CA GLY A 44 10.54 -12.55 7.85
C GLY A 44 9.01 -12.52 7.87
N ILE A 45 8.41 -11.89 8.89
CA ILE A 45 6.96 -11.75 9.01
C ILE A 45 6.51 -10.69 8.00
N LYS A 46 6.22 -11.14 6.78
CA LYS A 46 5.66 -10.31 5.73
C LYS A 46 4.33 -9.74 6.22
N THR A 47 4.28 -8.42 6.43
CA THR A 47 3.00 -7.72 6.56
C THR A 47 2.23 -8.02 5.29
N LYS A 48 1.04 -8.63 5.43
CA LYS A 48 0.14 -8.85 4.30
C LYS A 48 -0.19 -7.46 3.74
N ILE A 49 0.52 -7.05 2.69
CA ILE A 49 0.20 -5.83 1.94
C ILE A 49 -1.26 -6.02 1.52
N LYS A 50 -2.16 -5.22 2.07
CA LYS A 50 -3.55 -5.21 1.63
C LYS A 50 -3.50 -4.79 0.18
N LYS A 51 -3.62 -5.75 -0.75
CA LYS A 51 -3.77 -5.45 -2.18
C LYS A 51 -4.97 -4.52 -2.29
N THR A 52 -4.72 -3.25 -2.57
CA THR A 52 -5.78 -2.32 -2.96
C THR A 52 -6.44 -2.96 -4.18
N LYS A 53 -7.74 -3.24 -4.08
CA LYS A 53 -8.49 -3.76 -5.23
C LYS A 53 -8.30 -2.74 -6.35
N PRO A 54 -7.93 -3.15 -7.57
CA PRO A 54 -7.86 -2.21 -8.68
C PRO A 54 -9.23 -1.54 -8.80
N VAL A 55 -9.26 -0.22 -8.65
CA VAL A 55 -10.47 0.57 -8.89
C VAL A 55 -10.77 0.39 -10.38
N GLN A 56 -11.81 -0.39 -10.69
CA GLN A 56 -12.33 -0.45 -12.05
C GLN A 56 -13.00 0.90 -12.32
N ILE A 57 -12.25 1.82 -12.90
CA ILE A 57 -12.83 3.03 -13.49
C ILE A 57 -13.66 2.51 -14.67
N GLY A 58 -14.98 2.52 -14.49
CA GLY A 58 -15.92 2.06 -15.50
C GLY A 58 -15.67 2.82 -16.80
N GLY A 59 -15.11 2.13 -17.79
CA GLY A 59 -14.99 2.67 -19.14
C GLY A 59 -16.40 2.79 -19.73
N TYR A 60 -16.78 4.00 -20.14
CA TYR A 60 -17.90 4.16 -21.05
C TYR A 60 -17.45 3.72 -22.44
N ASN A 61 -18.15 2.76 -23.05
CA ASN A 61 -17.94 2.37 -24.43
C ASN A 61 -18.41 3.51 -25.35
N LEU A 62 -17.55 4.50 -25.59
CA LEU A 62 -17.73 5.52 -26.62
C LEU A 62 -17.55 4.85 -27.99
N GLY A 63 -18.63 4.28 -28.52
CA GLY A 63 -18.59 3.59 -29.81
C GLY A 63 -19.58 2.44 -29.97
N GLY A 64 -20.60 2.33 -29.11
CA GLY A 64 -21.69 1.37 -29.29
C GLY A 64 -22.66 1.76 -30.41
N ILE A 65 -22.18 1.98 -31.62
CA ILE A 65 -23.06 1.96 -32.80
C ILE A 65 -23.34 0.48 -33.06
N LYS A 66 -24.57 0.03 -32.77
CA LYS A 66 -25.06 -1.30 -33.17
C LYS A 66 -25.23 -1.33 -34.68
N GLY A 67 -24.14 -1.49 -35.40
CA GLY A 67 -24.12 -1.54 -36.87
C GLY A 67 -22.81 -0.99 -37.40
N SER A 68 -22.23 -1.67 -38.39
CA SER A 68 -21.12 -1.11 -39.15
C SER A 68 -21.67 0.06 -39.97
N LEU A 69 -21.56 1.29 -39.46
CA LEU A 69 -21.83 2.49 -40.23
C LEU A 69 -20.76 2.56 -41.33
N ARG A 70 -21.12 2.21 -42.57
CA ARG A 70 -20.17 2.28 -43.69
C ARG A 70 -20.14 3.72 -44.19
N ARG A 71 -19.00 4.13 -44.75
CA ARG A 71 -18.85 5.50 -45.29
C ARG A 71 -19.90 5.81 -46.36
N GLU A 72 -20.35 4.79 -47.08
CA GLU A 72 -21.42 4.85 -48.08
C GLU A 72 -22.75 5.34 -47.50
N ASP A 73 -23.05 5.04 -46.22
CA ASP A 73 -24.30 5.45 -45.56
C ASP A 73 -24.28 6.92 -45.11
N ILE A 74 -23.09 7.54 -45.07
CA ILE A 74 -22.88 8.91 -44.56
C ILE A 74 -22.96 9.93 -45.70
N TYR A 75 -22.69 9.52 -46.93
CA TYR A 75 -22.67 10.39 -48.09
C TYR A 75 -23.54 9.78 -49.19
N GLU A 76 -24.72 10.36 -49.44
CA GLU A 76 -25.48 10.03 -50.65
C GLU A 76 -24.65 10.46 -51.88
N ASN A 77 -24.44 9.50 -52.78
CA ASN A 77 -23.55 9.54 -53.94
C ASN A 77 -23.61 10.82 -54.79
N PHE A 78 -22.48 11.16 -55.42
CA PHE A 78 -22.44 11.91 -56.67
C PHE A 78 -22.79 11.01 -57.85
#